data_AF-A0A357JIK1-F1
#
_entry.id   AF-A0A357JIK1-F1
#
_cell.length_a   1.000
_cell.length_b   1.000
_cell.length_c   1.000
_cell.angle_alpha   90.00
_cell.angle_beta   90.00
_cell.angle_gamma   90.00
#
_symmetry.space_group_name_H-M   'P 1'
#
loop_
_entity.id
_entity.type
_entity.pdbx_description
1 polymer ?
#
loop_
_entity_poly.entity_id
_entity_poly.type
_entity_poly.pdbx_seq_one_letter_code
_entity_poly.pdbx_strand_id
1 'polypeptide(L)'
;MEKILFFLALSSMMSFCQQKSISETEILWDTYGVPHIFSTDEYSLHKAFGWAQMKNHGNLILRVYGESRGKSAEYWGTNYKRDEMLLLMNLPATAEKTYTDLTAKEKLLIEAYTEGINDYVKANPTKIDDKYKVVLPVKPVGLCTYFKRCLL
;
A
#
# COMPACT_ATOMS: atom_id res chain seq x y z
N MET A 1 -48.55 12.70 -33.19
CA MET A 1 -47.19 13.23 -33.02
C MET A 1 -46.75 13.27 -31.56
N GLU A 2 -47.61 13.71 -30.63
CA GLU A 2 -47.27 13.76 -29.18
C GLU A 2 -46.87 12.40 -28.58
N LYS A 3 -47.53 11.29 -28.96
CA LYS A 3 -47.16 9.94 -28.49
C LYS A 3 -45.80 9.45 -29.00
N ILE A 4 -45.37 9.92 -30.19
CA ILE A 4 -44.08 9.57 -30.79
C ILE A 4 -42.94 10.35 -30.12
N LEU A 5 -43.18 11.63 -29.79
CA LEU A 5 -42.29 12.46 -28.98
C LEU A 5 -42.12 11.90 -27.56
N PHE A 6 -43.19 11.37 -26.95
CA PHE A 6 -43.13 10.74 -25.63
C PHE A 6 -42.31 9.44 -25.62
N PHE A 7 -42.41 8.62 -26.68
CA PHE A 7 -41.61 7.40 -26.83
C PHE A 7 -40.11 7.68 -27.10
N LEU A 8 -39.79 8.73 -27.86
CA LEU A 8 -38.42 9.17 -28.10
C LEU A 8 -37.78 9.80 -26.84
N ALA A 9 -38.55 10.50 -26.02
CA ALA A 9 -38.09 11.04 -24.73
C ALA A 9 -37.88 9.95 -23.66
N LEU A 10 -38.66 8.86 -23.70
CA LEU A 10 -38.48 7.74 -22.77
C LEU A 10 -37.27 6.87 -23.13
N SER A 11 -36.89 6.83 -24.42
CA SER A 11 -35.69 6.16 -24.91
C SER A 11 -34.38 6.84 -24.49
N SER A 12 -34.37 8.14 -24.20
CA SER A 12 -33.15 8.87 -23.81
C SER A 12 -32.83 8.78 -22.31
N MET A 13 -33.77 8.26 -21.51
CA MET A 13 -33.59 8.05 -20.05
C MET A 13 -32.88 6.72 -19.72
N MET A 14 -32.65 5.84 -20.71
CA MET A 14 -31.81 4.65 -20.58
C MET A 14 -30.39 4.90 -21.07
N SER A 15 -29.77 5.98 -20.61
CA SER A 15 -28.31 6.05 -20.60
C SER A 15 -27.82 5.11 -19.49
N PHE A 16 -27.76 3.82 -19.85
CA PHE A 16 -27.26 2.73 -19.04
C PHE A 16 -25.89 3.16 -18.49
N CYS A 17 -25.78 3.26 -17.17
CA CYS A 17 -24.48 3.27 -16.52
C CYS A 17 -23.86 1.90 -16.82
N GLN A 18 -23.00 1.83 -17.84
CA GLN A 18 -22.34 0.60 -18.24
C GLN A 18 -21.33 0.26 -17.14
N GLN A 19 -21.74 -0.59 -16.21
CA GLN A 19 -20.88 -1.07 -15.14
C GLN A 19 -19.81 -1.96 -15.79
N LYS A 20 -18.61 -1.41 -15.99
CA LYS A 20 -17.46 -2.16 -16.54
C LYS A 20 -17.23 -3.38 -15.66
N SER A 21 -17.46 -4.58 -16.20
CA SER A 21 -17.13 -5.81 -15.49
C SER A 21 -15.62 -5.92 -15.36
N ILE A 22 -15.11 -5.82 -14.13
CA ILE A 22 -13.69 -5.99 -13.84
C ILE A 22 -13.37 -7.48 -13.97
N SER A 23 -12.50 -7.85 -14.90
CA SER A 23 -12.04 -9.23 -15.10
C SER A 23 -10.60 -9.43 -14.65
N GLU A 24 -9.83 -8.35 -14.57
CA GLU A 24 -8.42 -8.33 -14.15
C GLU A 24 -8.19 -7.16 -13.19
N THR A 25 -7.15 -7.26 -12.36
CA THR A 25 -6.76 -6.16 -11.47
C THR A 25 -6.11 -5.04 -12.27
N GLU A 26 -6.62 -3.81 -12.12
CA GLU A 26 -6.08 -2.64 -12.81
C GLU A 26 -5.97 -1.42 -11.86
N ILE A 27 -5.02 -0.53 -12.13
CA ILE A 27 -4.85 0.75 -11.43
C ILE A 27 -5.01 1.87 -12.45
N LEU A 28 -6.11 2.60 -12.36
CA LEU A 28 -6.37 3.79 -13.19
C LEU A 28 -5.91 5.02 -12.43
N TRP A 29 -4.99 5.79 -13.02
CA TRP A 29 -4.48 7.01 -12.41
C TRP A 29 -5.18 8.22 -12.99
N ASP A 30 -5.72 9.08 -12.12
CA ASP A 30 -6.26 10.37 -12.56
C ASP A 30 -5.15 11.39 -12.87
N THR A 31 -5.54 12.58 -13.30
CA THR A 31 -4.62 13.69 -13.60
C THR A 31 -3.90 14.25 -12.38
N TYR A 32 -4.38 13.97 -11.17
CA TYR A 32 -3.79 14.41 -9.90
C TYR A 32 -2.88 13.35 -9.27
N GLY A 33 -2.73 12.18 -9.92
CA GLY A 33 -1.92 11.08 -9.40
C GLY A 33 -2.61 10.25 -8.33
N VAL A 34 -3.95 10.30 -8.26
CA VAL A 34 -4.75 9.44 -7.38
C VAL A 34 -4.97 8.09 -8.06
N PRO A 35 -4.62 6.96 -7.40
CA PRO A 35 -4.87 5.62 -7.93
C PRO A 35 -6.30 5.16 -7.62
N HIS A 36 -7.07 4.86 -8.66
CA HIS A 36 -8.32 4.13 -8.58
C HIS A 36 -8.05 2.66 -8.87
N ILE A 37 -8.11 1.81 -7.84
CA ILE A 37 -7.74 0.40 -7.93
C ILE A 37 -9.01 -0.45 -8.03
N PHE A 38 -9.07 -1.28 -9.06
CA PHE A 38 -10.16 -2.20 -9.32
C PHE A 38 -9.63 -3.63 -9.30
N SER A 39 -10.32 -4.52 -8.57
CA SER A 39 -9.95 -5.92 -8.43
C SER A 39 -11.18 -6.77 -8.13
N THR A 40 -11.15 -8.04 -8.52
CA THR A 40 -12.16 -9.05 -8.18
C THR A 40 -11.89 -9.77 -6.87
N ASP A 41 -10.66 -9.69 -6.34
CA ASP A 41 -10.25 -10.35 -5.12
C ASP A 41 -9.41 -9.43 -4.21
N GLU A 42 -9.44 -9.70 -2.90
CA GLU A 42 -8.77 -8.87 -1.91
C GLU A 42 -7.25 -8.98 -1.96
N TYR A 43 -6.68 -10.13 -2.38
CA TYR A 43 -5.23 -10.31 -2.46
C TYR A 43 -4.64 -9.38 -3.52
N SER A 44 -5.16 -9.48 -4.74
CA SER A 44 -4.72 -8.66 -5.87
C SER A 44 -4.96 -7.17 -5.61
N LEU A 45 -6.07 -6.84 -4.91
CA LEU A 45 -6.36 -5.46 -4.48
C LEU A 45 -5.25 -4.91 -3.55
N HIS A 46 -4.88 -5.66 -2.51
CA HIS A 46 -3.86 -5.22 -1.55
C HIS A 46 -2.47 -5.17 -2.18
N LYS A 47 -2.15 -6.10 -3.07
CA LYS A 47 -0.92 -6.07 -3.86
C LYS A 47 -0.85 -4.83 -4.76
N ALA A 48 -1.92 -4.53 -5.50
CA ALA A 48 -2.03 -3.31 -6.31
C ALA A 48 -1.95 -2.04 -5.45
N PHE A 49 -2.49 -2.07 -4.23
CA PHE A 49 -2.41 -0.94 -3.30
C PHE A 49 -0.99 -0.68 -2.81
N GLY A 50 -0.23 -1.73 -2.44
CA GLY A 50 1.18 -1.60 -2.09
C GLY A 50 2.03 -1.04 -3.25
N TRP A 51 1.76 -1.51 -4.47
CA TRP A 51 2.40 -0.98 -5.68
C TRP A 51 2.09 0.50 -5.91
N ALA A 52 0.82 0.90 -5.81
CA ALA A 52 0.39 2.28 -5.99
C ALA A 52 1.02 3.23 -4.95
N GLN A 53 1.07 2.80 -3.68
CA GLN A 53 1.72 3.57 -2.62
C GLN A 53 3.21 3.76 -2.90
N MET A 54 3.92 2.72 -3.34
CA MET A 54 5.34 2.86 -3.69
C MET A 54 5.57 3.78 -4.89
N LYS A 55 4.66 3.78 -5.88
CA LYS A 55 4.73 4.73 -7.00
C LYS A 55 4.67 6.18 -6.56
N ASN A 56 3.82 6.51 -5.59
CA ASN A 56 3.64 7.89 -5.15
C ASN A 56 4.63 8.30 -4.05
N HIS A 57 4.98 7.39 -3.14
CA HIS A 57 5.65 7.71 -1.88
C HIS A 57 6.80 6.76 -1.51
N GLY A 58 7.38 6.04 -2.47
CA GLY A 58 8.33 4.96 -2.18
C GLY A 58 9.50 5.34 -1.26
N ASN A 59 10.15 6.48 -1.49
CA ASN A 59 11.23 6.98 -0.63
C ASN A 59 10.77 7.26 0.81
N LEU A 60 9.58 7.85 0.98
CA LEU A 60 9.02 8.14 2.30
C LEU A 60 8.63 6.84 3.03
N ILE A 61 7.99 5.91 2.33
CA ILE A 61 7.60 4.62 2.89
C ILE A 61 8.83 3.88 3.38
N LEU A 62 9.88 3.74 2.55
CA LEU A 62 11.10 3.05 2.97
C LEU A 62 11.78 3.75 4.14
N ARG A 63 11.86 5.09 4.14
CA ARG A 63 12.36 5.84 5.28
C ARG A 63 11.60 5.49 6.56
N VAL A 64 10.27 5.55 6.52
CA VAL A 64 9.42 5.27 7.68
C VAL A 64 9.60 3.83 8.15
N TYR A 65 9.65 2.86 7.25
CA TYR A 65 9.91 1.46 7.60
C TYR A 65 11.29 1.28 8.27
N GLY A 66 12.34 1.93 7.76
CA GLY A 66 13.66 1.86 8.37
C GLY A 66 13.72 2.51 9.74
N GLU A 67 13.09 3.69 9.90
CA GLU A 67 12.94 4.35 11.20
C GLU A 67 12.12 3.49 12.18
N SER A 68 11.05 2.82 11.73
CA SER A 68 10.24 1.94 12.58
C SER A 68 10.97 0.69 13.04
N ARG A 69 12.00 0.25 12.31
CA ARG A 69 12.88 -0.85 12.77
C ARG A 69 13.79 -0.42 13.94
N GLY A 70 13.81 0.86 14.33
CA GLY A 70 14.76 1.38 15.31
C GLY A 70 16.19 1.35 14.79
N LYS A 71 16.37 1.62 13.48
CA LYS A 71 17.65 1.52 12.77
C LYS A 71 18.01 2.78 11.99
N SER A 72 17.42 3.93 12.33
CA SER A 72 17.73 5.22 11.72
C SER A 72 19.22 5.59 11.83
N ALA A 73 19.83 5.28 12.98
CA ALA A 73 21.23 5.52 13.28
C ALA A 73 22.14 4.57 12.49
N GLU A 74 21.75 3.30 12.37
CA GLU A 74 22.47 2.30 11.58
C GLU A 74 22.41 2.64 10.08
N TYR A 75 21.25 3.03 9.57
CA TYR A 75 21.06 3.25 8.13
C TYR A 75 21.53 4.62 7.66
N TRP A 76 21.34 5.66 8.48
CA TRP A 76 21.52 7.05 8.05
C TRP A 76 22.29 7.92 9.05
N GLY A 77 22.77 7.37 10.17
CA GLY A 77 23.50 8.15 11.18
C GLY A 77 22.65 9.20 11.91
N THR A 78 21.32 9.04 11.91
CA THR A 78 20.38 10.02 12.50
C THR A 78 19.46 9.39 13.55
N ASN A 79 18.78 10.21 14.34
CA ASN A 79 17.70 9.80 15.24
C ASN A 79 18.05 8.71 16.28
N TYR A 80 19.29 8.66 16.78
CA TYR A 80 19.75 7.68 17.78
C TYR A 80 18.81 7.56 19.01
N LYS A 81 18.37 8.70 19.58
CA LYS A 81 17.46 8.69 20.74
C LYS A 81 16.11 8.03 20.44
N ARG A 82 15.62 8.18 19.20
CA ARG A 82 14.38 7.53 18.77
C ARG A 82 14.60 6.04 18.65
N ASP A 83 15.69 5.61 18.02
CA ASP A 83 16.02 4.19 17.90
C ASP A 83 16.15 3.54 19.29
N GLU A 84 16.87 4.17 20.22
CA GLU A 84 17.00 3.73 21.61
C GLU A 84 15.63 3.58 22.28
N MET A 85 14.75 4.57 22.17
CA MET A 85 13.39 4.50 22.71
C MET A 85 12.60 3.30 22.15
N LEU A 86 12.62 3.09 20.83
CA LEU A 86 11.88 1.99 20.20
C LEU A 86 12.42 0.62 20.62
N LEU A 87 13.74 0.51 20.82
CA LEU A 87 14.38 -0.71 21.31
C LEU A 87 14.11 -0.95 22.80
N LEU A 88 14.16 0.08 23.65
CA LEU A 88 13.81 0.01 25.07
C LEU A 88 12.36 -0.42 25.28
N MET A 89 11.45 0.06 24.43
CA MET A 89 10.04 -0.34 24.43
C MET A 89 9.81 -1.72 23.77
N ASN A 90 10.88 -2.39 23.35
CA ASN A 90 10.85 -3.70 22.72
C ASN A 90 9.87 -3.76 21.52
N LEU A 91 9.85 -2.70 20.71
CA LEU A 91 8.95 -2.57 19.57
C LEU A 91 9.09 -3.75 18.58
N PRO A 92 10.31 -4.23 18.23
CA PRO A 92 10.45 -5.35 17.30
C PRO A 92 9.73 -6.61 17.78
N ALA A 93 9.98 -7.07 19.01
CA ALA A 93 9.32 -8.26 19.55
C ALA A 93 7.81 -8.07 19.68
N THR A 94 7.39 -6.87 20.06
CA THR A 94 5.98 -6.52 20.19
C THR A 94 5.26 -6.51 18.83
N ALA A 95 5.95 -6.13 17.75
CA ALA A 95 5.43 -6.20 16.39
C ALA A 95 5.33 -7.65 15.88
N GLU A 96 6.34 -8.48 16.14
CA GLU A 96 6.34 -9.91 15.81
C GLU A 96 5.18 -10.65 16.50
N LYS A 97 4.96 -10.36 17.80
CA LYS A 97 3.82 -10.92 18.53
C LYS A 97 2.51 -10.52 17.85
N THR A 98 2.33 -9.24 17.54
CA THR A 98 1.11 -8.79 16.87
C THR A 98 0.92 -9.45 15.52
N TYR A 99 1.97 -9.57 14.70
CA TYR A 99 1.86 -10.28 13.42
C TYR A 99 1.45 -11.74 13.63
N THR A 100 2.00 -12.40 14.64
CA THR A 100 1.67 -13.80 14.98
C THR A 100 0.21 -13.95 15.42
N ASP A 101 -0.32 -13.00 16.18
CA ASP A 101 -1.70 -13.01 16.68
C ASP A 101 -2.75 -12.73 15.59
N LEU A 102 -2.35 -12.25 14.40
CA LEU A 102 -3.28 -12.00 13.28
C LEU A 102 -3.90 -13.29 12.75
N THR A 103 -5.13 -13.18 12.26
CA THR A 103 -5.81 -14.25 11.53
C THR A 103 -5.07 -14.59 10.24
N ALA A 104 -5.32 -15.79 9.69
CA ALA A 104 -4.74 -16.21 8.42
C ALA A 104 -5.12 -15.26 7.27
N LYS A 105 -6.36 -14.75 7.27
CA LYS A 105 -6.84 -13.79 6.27
C LYS A 105 -6.06 -12.46 6.36
N GLU A 106 -5.87 -11.91 7.56
CA GLU A 106 -5.12 -10.65 7.72
C GLU A 106 -3.66 -10.80 7.31
N LYS A 107 -2.99 -11.90 7.70
CA LYS A 107 -1.62 -12.20 7.27
C LYS A 107 -1.52 -12.23 5.74
N LEU A 108 -2.44 -12.92 5.08
CA LEU A 108 -2.51 -13.01 3.63
C LEU A 108 -2.60 -11.63 2.95
N LEU A 109 -3.43 -10.72 3.48
CA LEU A 109 -3.59 -9.37 2.90
C LEU A 109 -2.36 -8.48 3.15
N ILE A 110 -1.70 -8.61 4.31
CA ILE A 110 -0.45 -7.90 4.60
C ILE A 110 0.69 -8.42 3.71
N GLU A 111 0.76 -9.74 3.51
CA GLU A 111 1.71 -10.38 2.61
C GLU A 111 1.55 -9.83 1.19
N ALA A 112 0.31 -9.84 0.66
CA ALA A 112 -0.02 -9.27 -0.65
C ALA A 112 0.42 -7.81 -0.77
N TYR A 113 0.11 -6.99 0.23
CA TYR A 113 0.53 -5.58 0.26
C TYR A 113 2.05 -5.42 0.21
N THR A 114 2.80 -6.18 1.02
CA THR A 114 4.27 -6.11 1.01
C THR A 114 4.89 -6.68 -0.25
N GLU A 115 4.26 -7.68 -0.89
CA GLU A 115 4.64 -8.16 -2.22
C GLU A 115 4.53 -7.03 -3.25
N GLY A 116 3.41 -6.30 -3.25
CA GLY A 116 3.19 -5.14 -4.12
C GLY A 116 4.23 -4.03 -3.96
N ILE A 117 4.61 -3.74 -2.70
CA ILE A 117 5.71 -2.81 -2.39
C ILE A 117 7.02 -3.25 -3.05
N ASN A 118 7.41 -4.52 -2.83
CA ASN A 118 8.69 -5.04 -3.29
C ASN A 118 8.72 -5.18 -4.82
N ASP A 119 7.61 -5.60 -5.43
CA ASP A 119 7.46 -5.74 -6.88
C ASP A 119 7.61 -4.39 -7.60
N TYR A 120 7.04 -3.31 -7.04
CA TYR A 120 7.22 -1.97 -7.61
C TYR A 120 8.70 -1.58 -7.68
N VAL A 121 9.44 -1.82 -6.60
CA VAL A 121 10.86 -1.47 -6.52
C VAL A 121 11.70 -2.30 -7.48
N LYS A 122 11.40 -3.59 -7.61
CA LYS A 122 12.05 -4.48 -8.57
C LYS A 122 11.82 -4.03 -10.00
N ALA A 123 10.60 -3.59 -10.33
CA ALA A 123 10.26 -3.08 -11.66
C ALA A 123 10.80 -1.66 -11.93
N ASN A 124 11.04 -0.86 -10.88
CA ASN A 124 11.41 0.55 -10.98
C ASN A 124 12.64 0.90 -10.11
N PRO A 125 13.79 0.24 -10.28
CA PRO A 125 14.93 0.38 -9.36
C PRO A 125 15.54 1.78 -9.31
N THR A 126 15.30 2.61 -10.35
CA THR A 126 15.78 4.00 -10.44
C THR A 126 14.83 5.01 -9.80
N LYS A 127 13.62 4.60 -9.38
CA LYS A 127 12.63 5.47 -8.72
C LYS A 127 12.81 5.58 -7.21
N ILE A 128 13.76 4.83 -6.64
CA ILE A 128 14.08 4.82 -5.22
C ILE A 128 15.49 5.35 -5.01
N ASP A 129 15.65 6.31 -4.09
CA ASP A 129 16.96 6.83 -3.73
C ASP A 129 17.82 5.73 -3.10
N ASP A 130 19.09 5.66 -3.47
CA ASP A 130 20.01 4.60 -3.03
C ASP A 130 20.10 4.49 -1.50
N LYS A 131 20.05 5.62 -0.78
CA LYS A 131 20.10 5.65 0.68
C LYS A 131 18.94 4.89 1.35
N TYR A 132 17.80 4.73 0.70
CA TYR A 132 16.65 4.01 1.27
C TYR A 132 16.60 2.54 0.86
N LYS A 133 17.42 2.12 -0.11
CA LYS A 133 17.45 0.72 -0.57
C LYS A 133 17.92 -0.27 0.49
N VAL A 134 18.67 0.21 1.50
CA VAL A 134 19.07 -0.58 2.68
C VAL A 134 17.88 -1.16 3.45
N VAL A 135 16.68 -0.60 3.28
CA VAL A 135 15.45 -1.06 3.95
C VAL A 135 14.83 -2.28 3.24
N LEU A 136 15.18 -2.53 1.98
CA LEU A 136 14.60 -3.60 1.17
C LEU A 136 15.18 -4.99 1.51
N PRO A 137 14.41 -6.07 1.32
CA PRO A 137 12.98 -6.08 1.04
C PRO A 137 12.16 -5.69 2.28
N VAL A 138 10.96 -5.15 2.04
CA VAL A 138 9.99 -4.92 3.11
C VAL A 138 9.31 -6.25 3.44
N LYS A 139 9.29 -6.62 4.74
CA LYS A 139 8.65 -7.84 5.25
C LYS A 139 7.25 -7.54 5.81
N PRO A 140 6.32 -8.51 5.82
CA PRO A 140 4.97 -8.36 6.40
C PRO A 140 4.96 -7.76 7.82
N VAL A 141 5.79 -8.30 8.72
CA VAL A 141 5.91 -7.79 10.10
C VAL A 141 6.32 -6.31 10.16
N GLY A 142 7.02 -5.80 9.15
CA GLY A 142 7.41 -4.40 9.06
C GLY A 142 6.21 -3.45 9.03
N LEU A 143 5.07 -3.89 8.49
CA LEU A 143 3.83 -3.11 8.54
C LEU A 143 3.30 -3.01 9.98
N CYS A 144 3.34 -4.11 10.75
CA CYS A 144 3.00 -4.10 12.18
C CYS A 144 3.94 -3.21 12.98
N THR A 145 5.25 -3.25 12.69
CA THR A 145 6.23 -2.35 13.33
C THR A 145 5.93 -0.89 13.03
N TYR A 146 5.62 -0.57 11.77
CA TYR A 146 5.21 0.77 11.36
C TYR A 146 3.97 1.25 12.13
N PHE A 147 2.88 0.48 12.12
CA PHE A 147 1.64 0.86 12.81
C PHE A 147 1.85 1.05 14.31
N LYS A 148 2.61 0.16 14.96
CA LYS A 148 2.91 0.30 16.39
C LYS A 148 3.73 1.54 16.69
N ARG A 149 4.69 1.89 15.84
CA ARG A 149 5.45 3.14 16.01
C ARG A 149 4.52 4.36 15.99
N CYS A 150 3.48 4.38 15.16
CA CYS A 150 2.54 5.50 15.12
C CYS A 150 1.71 5.67 16.40
N LEU A 151 1.68 4.66 17.28
CA LEU A 151 1.01 4.71 18.58
C LEU A 151 1.92 5.21 19.72
N LEU A 152 3.19 5.48 19.42
CA LEU A 152 4.23 5.95 20.36
C LEU A 152 4.63 7.39 20.05
#